data_AF-A0A6B2VAT4-F1
#
_entry.id   AF-A0A6B2VAT4-F1
#
_cell.length_a   1.000
_cell.length_b   1.000
_cell.length_c   1.000
_cell.angle_alpha   90.00
_cell.angle_beta   90.00
_cell.angle_gamma   90.00
#
_symmetry.space_group_name_H-M   'P 1'
#
loop_
_entity.id
_entity.type
_entity.pdbx_description
1 polymer ?
#
loop_
_entity_poly.entity_id
_entity_poly.type
_entity_poly.pdbx_seq_one_letter_code
_entity_poly.pdbx_strand_id
1 'polypeptide(L)'
;TAVDHDLAQLRREELLVALGGPGLPCLRAIDAAHRSPEALPAVRERLGHGDVAGALAVVEGLLGPGAVLRDGPLRTELESAAARRVDHGLFRSGLVGGNPSTGAAGGGSGAGRGGADRRHRINRRTPPEIRRRRGSRTRPRLALPD
;
A
#
# COMPACT_ATOMS: atom_id res chain seq x y z
N THR A 1 -3.17 -16.13 36.25
CA THR A 1 -3.00 -17.57 36.05
C THR A 1 -2.06 -17.77 34.88
N ALA A 2 -1.00 -18.56 35.05
CA ALA A 2 -0.02 -18.81 33.99
C ALA A 2 -0.71 -19.48 32.79
N VAL A 3 -0.52 -18.91 31.60
CA VAL A 3 -1.15 -19.35 30.35
C VAL A 3 -0.17 -20.27 29.63
N ASP A 4 0.03 -21.47 30.17
CA ASP A 4 0.69 -22.54 29.45
C ASP A 4 -0.30 -23.68 29.27
N HIS A 5 -0.59 -23.98 28.00
CA HIS A 5 -1.44 -25.10 27.61
C HIS A 5 -0.54 -26.18 27.05
N ASP A 6 -0.67 -27.40 27.57
CA ASP A 6 -0.05 -28.53 26.94
C ASP A 6 -0.68 -28.82 25.56
N LEU A 7 0.03 -29.55 24.71
CA LEU A 7 -0.41 -29.83 23.34
C LEU A 7 -1.72 -30.64 23.28
N ALA A 8 -2.03 -31.45 24.30
CA ALA A 8 -3.26 -32.24 24.31
C ALA A 8 -4.47 -31.36 24.64
N GLN A 9 -4.30 -30.38 25.52
CA GLN A 9 -5.27 -29.34 25.80
C GLN A 9 -5.52 -28.51 24.55
N LEU A 10 -4.48 -28.04 23.85
CA LEU A 10 -4.65 -27.29 22.60
C LEU A 10 -5.43 -28.07 21.53
N ARG A 11 -5.10 -29.35 21.32
CA ARG A 11 -5.80 -30.21 20.33
C ARG A 11 -7.26 -30.43 20.68
N ARG A 12 -7.59 -30.65 21.96
CA ARG A 12 -8.99 -30.78 22.39
C ARG A 12 -9.77 -29.52 22.08
N GLU A 13 -9.16 -28.36 22.27
CA GLU A 13 -9.80 -27.07 22.10
C GLU A 13 -9.97 -26.70 20.62
N GLU A 14 -8.99 -27.03 19.78
CA GLU A 14 -9.12 -26.96 18.32
C GLU A 14 -10.32 -27.77 17.81
N LEU A 15 -10.53 -28.98 18.35
CA LEU A 15 -11.68 -29.82 18.04
C LEU A 15 -12.99 -29.21 18.54
N LEU A 16 -13.01 -28.65 19.76
CA LEU A 16 -14.18 -27.96 20.28
C LEU A 16 -14.59 -26.78 19.40
N VAL A 17 -13.63 -25.96 18.95
CA VAL A 17 -13.87 -24.86 18.01
C VAL A 17 -14.41 -25.37 16.67
N ALA A 18 -13.80 -26.42 16.11
CA ALA A 18 -14.25 -27.01 14.85
C ALA A 18 -15.68 -27.55 14.93
N LEU A 19 -16.13 -27.99 16.10
CA LEU A 19 -17.49 -28.46 16.37
C LEU A 19 -18.46 -27.35 16.81
N GLY A 20 -18.08 -26.08 16.68
CA GLY A 20 -18.92 -24.91 17.00
C GLY A 20 -18.91 -24.50 18.47
N GLY A 21 -18.06 -25.12 19.28
CA GLY A 21 -17.81 -24.74 20.66
C GLY A 21 -16.93 -23.48 20.79
N PRO A 22 -17.04 -22.74 21.90
CA PRO A 22 -16.22 -21.56 22.13
C PRO A 22 -14.78 -21.96 22.52
N GLY A 23 -13.77 -21.59 21.73
CA GLY A 23 -12.36 -21.91 22.03
C GLY A 23 -11.83 -21.22 23.29
N LEU A 24 -10.67 -21.65 23.80
CA LEU A 24 -10.10 -21.10 25.04
C LEU A 24 -10.03 -19.57 25.07
N PRO A 25 -10.37 -18.92 26.20
CA PRO A 25 -10.34 -17.46 26.32
C PRO A 25 -9.00 -16.81 25.96
N CYS A 26 -7.89 -17.43 26.35
CA CYS A 26 -6.53 -16.96 26.03
C CYS A 26 -6.22 -17.04 24.53
N LEU A 27 -6.57 -18.15 23.87
CA LEU A 27 -6.37 -18.30 22.42
C LEU A 27 -7.22 -17.32 21.64
N ARG A 28 -8.48 -17.10 22.07
CA ARG A 28 -9.34 -16.05 21.49
C ARG A 28 -8.73 -14.66 21.64
N ALA A 29 -8.11 -14.37 22.79
CA ALA A 29 -7.44 -13.08 23.02
C ALA A 29 -6.22 -12.91 22.11
N ILE A 30 -5.40 -13.95 21.94
CA ILE A 30 -4.27 -13.95 21.00
C ILE A 30 -4.76 -13.76 19.56
N ASP A 31 -5.79 -14.52 19.14
CA ASP A 31 -6.38 -14.40 17.81
C ASP A 31 -6.93 -12.98 17.55
N ALA A 32 -7.61 -12.38 18.53
CA ALA A 32 -8.08 -11.00 18.42
C ALA A 32 -6.92 -10.01 18.25
N ALA A 33 -5.86 -10.16 19.05
CA ALA A 33 -4.66 -9.33 18.97
C ALA A 33 -3.94 -9.48 17.62
N HIS A 34 -3.88 -10.69 17.05
CA HIS A 34 -3.31 -10.90 15.72
C HIS A 34 -4.14 -10.29 14.58
N ARG A 35 -5.47 -10.30 14.69
CA ARG A 35 -6.37 -9.73 13.67
C ARG A 35 -6.39 -8.21 13.69
N SER A 36 -6.37 -7.62 14.88
CA SER A 36 -6.44 -6.18 15.10
C SER A 36 -5.44 -5.74 16.17
N PRO A 37 -4.14 -5.73 15.86
CA PRO A 37 -3.13 -5.29 16.82
C PRO A 37 -3.31 -3.81 17.14
N GLU A 38 -2.97 -3.41 18.36
CA GLU A 38 -3.03 -1.99 18.79
C GLU A 38 -2.16 -1.07 17.93
N ALA A 39 -1.09 -1.60 17.34
CA ALA A 39 -0.22 -0.88 16.41
C ALA A 39 -0.82 -0.70 14.99
N LEU A 40 -1.98 -1.28 14.69
CA LEU A 40 -2.61 -1.21 13.37
C LEU A 40 -2.77 0.23 12.83
N PRO A 41 -3.14 1.26 13.63
CA PRO A 41 -3.20 2.63 13.15
C PRO A 41 -1.85 3.14 12.62
N ALA A 42 -0.73 2.82 13.29
CA ALA A 42 0.61 3.20 12.84
C ALA A 42 1.01 2.46 11.54
N VAL A 43 0.61 1.19 11.40
CA VAL A 43 0.80 0.42 10.16
C VAL A 43 0.02 1.07 9.02
N ARG A 44 -1.25 1.41 9.24
CA ARG A 44 -2.10 2.11 8.26
C ARG A 44 -1.51 3.43 7.81
N GLU A 45 -0.99 4.22 8.75
CA GLU A 45 -0.34 5.49 8.46
C GLU A 45 0.87 5.28 7.52
N ARG A 46 1.76 4.34 7.84
CA ARG A 46 2.93 4.02 6.99
C ARG A 46 2.52 3.56 5.60
N LEU A 47 1.54 2.66 5.50
CA LEU A 47 1.00 2.19 4.22
C LEU A 47 0.38 3.33 3.41
N GLY A 48 -0.31 4.28 4.07
CA GLY A 48 -0.85 5.48 3.45
C GLY A 48 0.23 6.38 2.84
N HIS A 49 1.41 6.43 3.46
CA HIS A 49 2.58 7.14 2.95
C HIS A 49 3.43 6.34 1.94
N GLY A 50 3.08 5.08 1.68
CA GLY A 50 3.83 4.19 0.79
C GLY A 50 5.06 3.52 1.41
N ASP A 51 5.26 3.65 2.73
CA ASP A 51 6.32 2.97 3.48
C ASP A 51 5.93 1.52 3.79
N VAL A 52 6.00 0.66 2.78
CA VAL A 52 5.67 -0.77 2.93
C VAL A 52 6.71 -1.51 3.78
N ALA A 53 8.00 -1.18 3.61
CA ALA A 53 9.07 -1.85 4.35
C ALA A 53 8.97 -1.57 5.85
N GLY A 54 8.76 -0.30 6.24
CA GLY A 54 8.57 0.06 7.64
C GLY A 54 7.27 -0.50 8.22
N ALA A 55 6.19 -0.57 7.43
CA ALA A 55 4.96 -1.22 7.85
C ALA A 55 5.16 -2.72 8.15
N LEU A 56 5.84 -3.45 7.26
CA LEU A 56 6.12 -4.87 7.47
C LEU A 56 7.08 -5.12 8.63
N ALA A 57 8.10 -4.28 8.82
CA ALA A 57 9.01 -4.40 9.96
C ALA A 57 8.28 -4.28 11.31
N VAL A 58 7.28 -3.40 11.41
CA VAL A 58 6.43 -3.31 12.61
C VAL A 58 5.61 -4.58 12.80
N VAL A 59 4.99 -5.11 11.74
CA VAL A 59 4.18 -6.34 11.80
C VAL A 59 5.03 -7.55 12.18
N GLU A 60 6.19 -7.72 11.56
CA GLU A 60 7.14 -8.80 11.88
C GLU A 60 7.68 -8.69 13.31
N GLY A 61 7.93 -7.46 13.80
CA GLY A 61 8.31 -7.24 15.19
C GLY A 61 7.23 -7.63 16.21
N LEU A 62 5.96 -7.59 15.81
CA LEU A 62 4.82 -7.93 16.68
C LEU A 62 4.44 -9.40 16.61
N LEU A 63 4.38 -9.98 15.41
CA LEU A 63 3.88 -11.33 15.17
C LEU A 63 4.99 -12.37 14.99
N GLY A 64 6.22 -11.91 14.82
CA GLY A 64 7.36 -12.73 14.42
C GLY A 64 7.55 -12.78 12.89
N PRO A 65 8.76 -13.12 12.44
CA PRO A 65 9.07 -13.26 11.04
C PRO A 65 8.29 -14.42 10.43
N GLY A 66 7.73 -14.22 9.23
CA GLY A 66 6.97 -15.25 8.52
C GLY A 66 5.62 -15.61 9.17
N ALA A 67 5.12 -14.79 10.09
CA ALA A 67 3.82 -15.01 10.70
C ALA A 67 2.70 -15.05 9.64
N VAL A 68 1.84 -16.07 9.74
CA VAL A 68 0.68 -16.19 8.88
C VAL A 68 -0.41 -15.24 9.37
N LEU A 69 -0.78 -14.27 8.54
CA LEU A 69 -1.82 -13.31 8.86
C LEU A 69 -3.20 -14.00 8.90
N ARG A 70 -3.91 -13.80 10.01
CA ARG A 70 -5.31 -14.22 10.15
C ARG A 70 -6.23 -13.23 9.44
N ASP A 71 -7.42 -13.70 9.07
CA ASP A 71 -8.46 -12.84 8.50
C ASP A 71 -8.85 -11.73 9.48
N GLY A 72 -8.83 -10.49 9.01
CA GLY A 72 -9.15 -9.35 9.84
C GLY A 72 -8.58 -8.03 9.31
N PRO A 73 -8.76 -6.95 10.08
CA PRO A 73 -8.37 -5.60 9.68
C PRO A 73 -6.92 -5.49 9.21
N LEU A 74 -5.96 -6.11 9.91
CA LEU A 74 -4.55 -6.05 9.51
C LEU A 74 -4.32 -6.66 8.11
N ARG A 75 -4.88 -7.86 7.86
CA ARG A 75 -4.77 -8.54 6.57
C ARG A 75 -5.40 -7.71 5.46
N THR A 76 -6.63 -7.22 5.67
CA THR A 76 -7.35 -6.39 4.71
C THR A 76 -6.58 -5.12 4.35
N GLU A 77 -5.94 -4.45 5.32
CA GLU A 77 -5.15 -3.25 5.06
C GLU A 77 -3.91 -3.53 4.20
N LEU A 78 -3.19 -4.62 4.49
CA LEU A 78 -2.02 -5.02 3.72
C LEU A 78 -2.39 -5.44 2.30
N GLU A 79 -3.47 -6.22 2.13
CA GLU A 79 -4.01 -6.60 0.83
C GLU A 79 -4.45 -5.35 0.04
N SER A 80 -5.15 -4.41 0.68
CA SER A 80 -5.58 -3.16 0.06
C SER A 80 -4.39 -2.29 -0.35
N ALA A 81 -3.35 -2.19 0.48
CA ALA A 81 -2.13 -1.48 0.16
C ALA A 81 -1.37 -2.12 -1.02
N ALA A 82 -1.32 -3.45 -1.07
CA ALA A 82 -0.74 -4.19 -2.19
C ALA A 82 -1.51 -3.93 -3.49
N ALA A 83 -2.84 -4.00 -3.45
CA ALA A 83 -3.71 -3.69 -4.59
C ALA A 83 -3.47 -2.27 -5.10
N ARG A 84 -3.49 -1.25 -4.22
CA ARG A 84 -3.20 0.14 -4.60
C ARG A 84 -1.83 0.29 -5.25
N ARG A 85 -0.82 -0.43 -4.77
CA ARG A 85 0.54 -0.38 -5.33
C ARG A 85 0.58 -0.98 -6.74
N VAL A 86 -0.11 -2.09 -6.97
CA VAL A 86 -0.24 -2.70 -8.29
C VAL A 86 -0.97 -1.76 -9.24
N ASP A 87 -2.14 -1.25 -8.85
CA ASP A 87 -2.93 -0.31 -9.66
C ASP A 87 -2.14 0.94 -10.04
N HIS A 88 -1.45 1.52 -9.07
CA HIS A 88 -0.57 2.66 -9.30
C HIS A 88 0.57 2.31 -10.28
N GLY A 89 1.15 1.12 -10.17
CA GLY A 89 2.17 0.61 -11.09
C GLY A 89 1.64 0.41 -12.52
N LEU A 90 0.45 -0.16 -12.66
CA LEU A 90 -0.23 -0.36 -13.94
C LEU A 90 -0.57 0.98 -14.60
N PHE A 91 -1.05 1.95 -13.82
CA PHE A 91 -1.29 3.31 -14.29
C PHE A 91 0.00 3.98 -14.76
N ARG A 92 1.07 3.90 -13.96
CA ARG A 92 2.37 4.52 -14.27
C ARG A 92 3.06 3.91 -15.49
N SER A 93 2.83 2.64 -15.76
CA SER A 93 3.37 1.91 -16.92
C SER A 93 2.50 2.06 -18.17
N GLY A 94 1.33 2.69 -18.08
CA GLY A 94 0.38 2.80 -19.19
C GLY A 94 -0.30 1.47 -19.54
N LEU A 95 -0.19 0.46 -18.68
CA LEU A 95 -0.81 -0.86 -18.86
C LEU A 95 -2.29 -0.89 -18.49
N VAL A 96 -2.80 0.16 -17.84
CA VAL A 96 -4.24 0.43 -17.76
C VAL A 96 -4.70 0.99 -19.11
N GLY A 97 -5.14 0.09 -19.98
CA GLY A 97 -5.70 0.36 -21.29
C GLY A 97 -7.12 0.92 -21.18
N GLY A 98 -7.23 2.24 -21.22
CA GLY A 98 -8.51 2.93 -21.19
C GLY A 98 -8.38 4.41 -21.47
N ASN A 99 -7.61 4.78 -22.49
CA ASN A 99 -7.76 6.11 -23.05
C ASN A 99 -9.12 6.16 -23.76
N PRO A 100 -10.10 6.98 -23.31
CA PRO A 100 -11.38 7.15 -24.01
C PRO A 100 -11.22 7.77 -25.41
N SER A 101 -10.00 8.15 -25.82
CA SER A 101 -9.71 8.69 -27.14
C SER A 101 -9.50 7.64 -28.24
N THR A 102 -9.69 6.35 -27.97
CA THR A 102 -9.50 5.28 -28.99
C THR A 102 -10.83 4.71 -29.52
N GLY A 103 -11.95 5.38 -29.23
CA GLY A 103 -13.30 5.01 -29.70
C GLY A 103 -13.79 5.77 -30.94
N ALA A 104 -12.93 6.47 -31.67
CA ALA A 104 -13.30 7.18 -32.90
C ALA A 104 -12.42 6.70 -34.08
N ALA A 105 -12.68 5.47 -34.54
CA ALA A 105 -12.18 4.99 -35.83
C ALA A 105 -13.20 4.04 -36.46
N GLY A 106 -14.35 4.60 -36.84
CA GLY A 106 -15.20 4.07 -37.88
C GLY A 106 -15.32 5.11 -38.99
N GLY A 107 -14.47 5.00 -40.01
CA GLY A 107 -14.66 5.63 -41.33
C GLY A 107 -13.94 6.95 -41.58
N GLY A 108 -12.95 6.93 -42.48
CA GLY A 108 -12.42 8.15 -43.10
C GLY A 108 -10.96 8.04 -43.54
N SER A 109 -10.74 7.47 -44.73
CA SER A 109 -9.46 7.44 -45.43
C SER A 109 -8.87 8.84 -45.63
N GLY A 110 -7.57 9.01 -45.38
CA GLY A 110 -6.84 10.24 -45.62
C GLY A 110 -5.35 10.08 -45.35
N ALA A 111 -4.60 9.74 -46.40
CA ALA A 111 -3.14 9.69 -46.39
C ALA A 111 -2.53 11.05 -45.97
N GLY A 112 -1.61 11.04 -45.01
CA GLY A 112 -0.90 12.24 -44.56
C GLY A 112 0.33 11.89 -43.71
N ARG A 113 1.50 12.13 -44.30
CA ARG A 113 2.84 11.96 -43.73
C ARG A 113 3.03 12.77 -42.44
N GLY A 114 3.83 12.26 -41.50
CA GLY A 114 4.42 13.09 -40.45
C GLY A 114 4.63 12.35 -39.13
N GLY A 115 5.77 11.69 -38.98
CA GLY A 115 6.25 11.24 -37.68
C GLY A 115 6.46 12.45 -36.76
N ALA A 116 5.61 12.58 -35.75
CA ALA A 116 5.75 13.55 -34.69
C ALA A 116 5.50 12.84 -33.35
N ASP A 117 6.60 12.33 -32.81
CA ASP A 117 6.96 12.23 -31.40
C ASP A 117 5.84 12.65 -30.42
N ARG A 118 4.89 11.74 -30.16
CA ARG A 118 3.88 11.92 -29.11
C ARG A 118 4.53 11.70 -27.74
N ARG A 119 5.41 12.62 -27.34
CA ARG A 119 5.81 12.74 -25.95
C ARG A 119 4.59 13.16 -25.15
N HIS A 120 4.03 12.21 -24.39
CA HIS A 120 3.04 12.51 -23.36
C HIS A 120 3.61 13.57 -22.41
N ARG A 121 3.21 14.83 -22.62
CA ARG A 121 3.50 15.94 -21.68
C ARG A 121 2.68 15.72 -20.41
N ILE A 122 3.25 14.99 -19.45
CA ILE A 122 2.73 14.82 -18.08
C ILE A 122 2.92 16.13 -17.29
N ASN A 123 2.34 17.26 -17.70
CA ASN A 123 2.34 18.48 -16.88
C ASN A 123 1.29 19.49 -17.36
N ARG A 124 0.02 19.25 -17.01
CA ARG A 124 -1.05 20.26 -17.20
C ARG A 124 -1.92 20.53 -15.97
N ARG A 125 -1.57 19.97 -14.81
CA ARG A 125 -2.23 20.31 -13.53
C ARG A 125 -1.20 20.56 -12.45
N THR A 126 -0.52 21.69 -12.56
CA THR A 126 0.10 22.34 -11.41
C THR A 126 -0.43 23.77 -11.39
N PRO A 127 -1.14 24.20 -10.34
CA PRO A 127 -1.64 25.56 -10.24
C PRO A 127 -0.47 26.57 -10.33
N PRO A 128 -0.62 27.67 -11.09
CA PRO A 128 0.45 28.63 -11.35
C PRO A 128 1.01 29.32 -10.10
N GLU A 129 0.31 29.23 -8.96
CA GLU A 129 0.73 29.84 -7.69
C GLU A 129 1.96 29.17 -7.07
N ILE A 130 2.17 27.87 -7.32
CA ILE A 130 3.35 27.13 -6.80
C ILE A 130 4.63 27.49 -7.58
N ARG A 131 4.49 27.96 -8.83
CA ARG A 131 5.64 28.25 -9.72
C ARG A 131 6.41 29.52 -9.30
N ARG A 132 5.78 30.45 -8.59
CA ARG A 132 6.44 31.71 -8.19
C ARG A 132 7.38 31.58 -6.98
N ARG A 133 7.31 30.50 -6.19
CA ARG A 133 8.20 30.30 -5.02
C ARG A 133 9.53 29.58 -5.31
N ARG A 134 9.80 29.18 -6.57
CA ARG A 134 11.10 28.61 -6.97
C ARG A 134 12.04 29.60 -7.66
N GLY A 135 11.66 30.88 -7.76
CA GLY A 135 12.47 31.93 -8.38
C GLY A 135 13.28 32.82 -7.41
N SER A 136 12.93 32.85 -6.12
CA SER A 136 13.61 33.72 -5.15
C SER A 136 14.65 32.95 -4.32
N ARG A 137 15.66 32.41 -5.00
CA ARG A 137 16.95 32.13 -4.35
C ARG A 137 17.93 33.16 -4.87
N THR A 138 17.93 34.32 -4.22
CA THR A 138 19.03 35.28 -4.24
C THR A 138 20.30 34.49 -3.91
N ARG A 139 21.14 34.21 -4.91
CA ARG A 139 22.46 33.63 -4.72
C ARG A 139 23.36 34.75 -4.18
N PRO A 140 23.87 34.68 -2.94
CA PRO A 140 24.98 35.54 -2.56
C PRO A 140 26.21 35.08 -3.35
N ARG A 141 26.84 36.00 -4.09
CA ARG A 141 28.17 35.76 -4.66
C ARG A 141 29.16 35.82 -3.51
N LEU A 142 29.68 34.68 -3.07
CA LEU A 142 30.88 34.62 -2.26
C LEU A 142 32.08 34.71 -3.22
N ALA A 143 32.82 35.80 -3.18
CA ALA A 143 34.17 35.87 -3.71
C ALA A 143 35.10 36.18 -2.51
N LEU A 144 36.13 35.35 -2.36
CA LEU A 144 37.14 35.35 -1.30
C LEU A 144 38.13 36.53 -1.44
N PRO A 145 38.93 36.84 -0.39
CA PRO A 145 39.86 37.97 -0.31
C PRO A 145 41.25 37.66 -0.90
N ASP A 146 41.99 38.72 -1.23
CA ASP A 146 43.46 38.73 -1.36
C ASP A 146 44.12 39.15 -0.03
#